data_AF-A0A6M3K548-F1
#
_entry.id   AF-A0A6M3K548-F1
#
_cell.length_a   1.000
_cell.length_b   1.000
_cell.length_c   1.000
_cell.angle_alpha   90.00
_cell.angle_beta   90.00
_cell.angle_gamma   90.00
#
_symmetry.space_group_name_H-M   'P 1'
#
loop_
_entity.id
_entity.type
_entity.pdbx_description
1 polymer ?
#
loop_
_entity_poly.entity_id
_entity_poly.type
_entity_poly.pdbx_seq_one_letter_code
_entity_poly.pdbx_strand_id
1 'polypeptide(L)'
;MKHISISKHDVMKILYRDDDANVYTDAYLFKKVHEQFLEKNIEHTAAVVMKDLWENHALFWYLATAPLLNIGLHGWEHKDYSVLNYEECYEDIKKSLEYWKENSIRMTGQCKEIKIFFAPWNKESSNIRRACQENKLRFCNIKKGKWENYYIKSLHWWYVAMSDDWKL
;
A
#
# COMPACT_ATOMS: atom_id res chain seq x y z
N MET A 1 24.45 19.14 15.91
CA MET A 1 23.55 18.64 14.85
C MET A 1 24.35 18.47 13.58
N LYS A 2 24.45 17.26 13.02
CA LYS A 2 25.12 17.03 11.73
C LYS A 2 24.10 17.26 10.62
N HIS A 3 24.33 18.26 9.78
CA HIS A 3 23.61 18.44 8.52
C HIS A 3 23.97 17.27 7.60
N ILE A 4 22.99 16.41 7.32
CA ILE A 4 23.10 15.40 6.27
C ILE A 4 22.62 16.08 4.99
N SER A 5 23.56 16.44 4.10
CA SER A 5 23.24 16.88 2.75
C SER A 5 22.97 15.65 1.89
N ILE A 6 21.70 15.37 1.61
CA ILE A 6 21.32 14.29 0.69
C ILE A 6 21.53 14.81 -0.73
N SER A 7 22.39 14.14 -1.50
CA SER A 7 22.67 14.50 -2.89
C SER A 7 21.40 14.30 -3.73
N LYS A 8 21.20 15.16 -4.75
CA LYS A 8 20.04 15.11 -5.65
C LYS A 8 19.95 13.84 -6.50
N HIS A 9 20.95 12.95 -6.47
CA HIS A 9 21.05 11.79 -7.35
C HIS A 9 20.85 10.43 -6.68
N ASP A 10 20.74 10.37 -5.36
CA ASP A 10 20.41 9.14 -4.61
C ASP A 10 19.11 9.31 -3.84
N VAL A 11 18.03 9.71 -4.53
CA VAL A 11 16.69 9.63 -3.94
C VAL A 11 16.32 8.15 -3.88
N MET A 12 16.83 7.41 -2.89
CA MET A 12 16.17 6.20 -2.42
C MET A 12 14.70 6.56 -2.27
N LYS A 13 13.83 6.06 -3.14
CA LYS A 13 12.40 6.36 -3.06
C LYS A 13 11.90 5.81 -1.74
N ILE A 14 11.63 6.73 -0.84
CA ILE A 14 11.18 6.47 0.52
C ILE A 14 9.69 6.16 0.46
N LEU A 15 9.34 4.88 0.55
CA LEU A 15 7.96 4.48 0.74
C LEU A 15 7.66 4.51 2.24
N TYR A 16 6.81 5.44 2.65
CA TYR A 16 6.15 5.35 3.95
C TYR A 16 4.90 4.51 3.77
N ARG A 17 4.81 3.41 4.52
CA ARG A 17 3.70 2.46 4.45
C ARG A 17 2.97 2.34 5.77
N ASP A 18 1.65 2.59 5.74
CA ASP A 18 0.71 2.06 6.73
C ASP A 18 0.34 0.65 6.27
N ASP A 19 0.56 -0.36 7.12
CA ASP A 19 0.30 -1.75 6.78
C ASP A 19 -1.08 -2.16 7.29
N ASP A 20 -1.73 -3.08 6.57
CA ASP A 20 -2.98 -3.69 7.02
C ASP A 20 -4.17 -2.73 7.18
N ALA A 21 -4.23 -1.62 6.44
CA ALA A 21 -5.43 -0.78 6.44
C ALA A 21 -6.64 -1.59 5.95
N ASN A 22 -7.69 -1.71 6.77
CA ASN A 22 -8.82 -2.61 6.54
C ASN A 22 -10.12 -2.06 7.17
N VAL A 23 -11.22 -2.81 7.10
CA VAL A 23 -12.53 -2.39 7.63
C VAL A 23 -12.50 -1.98 9.12
N TYR A 24 -11.61 -2.56 9.92
CA TYR A 24 -11.46 -2.27 11.36
C TYR A 24 -10.50 -1.11 11.66
N THR A 25 -9.82 -0.57 10.65
CA THR A 25 -8.91 0.56 10.84
C THR A 25 -9.70 1.81 11.25
N ASP A 26 -9.30 2.40 12.37
CA ASP A 26 -9.88 3.65 12.86
C ASP A 26 -9.56 4.81 11.90
N ALA A 27 -10.58 5.32 11.21
CA ALA A 27 -10.43 6.37 10.21
C ALA A 27 -9.90 7.68 10.79
N TYR A 28 -10.19 7.98 12.05
CA TYR A 28 -9.72 9.20 12.72
C TYR A 28 -8.24 9.11 13.05
N LEU A 29 -7.79 7.97 13.59
CA LEU A 29 -6.36 7.72 13.83
C LEU A 29 -5.58 7.70 12.52
N PHE A 30 -6.10 7.02 11.49
CA PHE A 30 -5.49 7.00 10.17
C PHE A 30 -5.32 8.42 9.61
N LYS A 31 -6.38 9.23 9.64
CA LYS A 31 -6.34 10.65 9.23
C LYS A 31 -5.29 11.45 9.98
N LYS A 32 -5.22 11.31 11.31
CA LYS A 32 -4.21 12.00 12.13
C LYS A 32 -2.79 11.70 11.70
N VAL A 33 -2.54 10.49 11.21
CA VAL A 33 -1.19 10.19 10.74
C VAL A 33 -0.95 10.72 9.34
N HIS A 34 -1.93 10.58 8.46
CA HIS A 34 -1.84 11.19 7.14
C HIS A 34 -1.55 12.70 7.24
N GLU A 35 -2.16 13.42 8.18
CA GLU A 35 -1.89 14.85 8.43
C GLU A 35 -0.41 15.17 8.67
N GLN A 36 0.34 14.27 9.32
CA GLN A 36 1.79 14.45 9.54
C GLN A 36 2.61 14.35 8.25
N PHE A 37 2.12 13.61 7.25
CA PHE A 37 2.70 13.57 5.90
C PHE A 37 2.32 14.83 5.11
N LEU A 38 1.08 15.30 5.23
CA LEU A 38 0.62 16.54 4.62
C LEU A 38 1.42 17.75 5.11
N GLU A 39 1.67 17.86 6.42
CA GLU A 39 2.49 18.93 7.02
C GLU A 39 3.90 19.02 6.42
N LYS A 40 4.44 17.88 5.96
CA LYS A 40 5.77 17.77 5.37
C LYS A 40 5.75 17.73 3.84
N ASN A 41 4.57 17.79 3.23
CA ASN A 41 4.37 17.63 1.78
C ASN A 41 5.03 16.35 1.24
N ILE A 42 4.82 15.23 1.94
CA ILE A 42 5.38 13.91 1.60
C ILE A 42 4.26 13.02 1.06
N GLU A 43 4.50 12.40 -0.10
CA GLU A 43 3.67 11.32 -0.60
C GLU A 43 3.96 10.00 0.13
N HIS A 44 2.91 9.26 0.48
CA HIS A 44 3.01 7.96 1.14
C HIS A 44 1.96 6.98 0.59
N THR A 45 2.07 5.70 0.94
CA THR A 45 1.15 4.65 0.43
C THR A 45 0.56 3.86 1.58
N ALA A 46 -0.75 3.66 1.59
CA ALA A 46 -1.37 2.68 2.49
C ALA A 46 -1.48 1.32 1.78
N ALA A 47 -1.03 0.25 2.43
CA ALA A 47 -1.30 -1.11 1.99
C ALA A 47 -2.67 -1.52 2.53
N VAL A 48 -3.61 -1.79 1.63
CA VAL A 48 -5.03 -1.92 1.95
C VAL A 48 -5.51 -3.35 1.72
N VAL A 49 -6.07 -3.96 2.76
CA VAL A 49 -6.80 -5.24 2.69
C VAL A 49 -8.24 -4.91 2.30
N MET A 50 -8.69 -5.47 1.17
CA MET A 50 -9.92 -4.99 0.51
C MET A 50 -11.22 -5.57 1.07
N LYS A 51 -11.18 -6.75 1.69
CA LYS A 51 -12.40 -7.42 2.16
C LYS A 51 -13.17 -6.50 3.10
N ASP A 52 -14.45 -6.29 2.77
CA ASP A 52 -15.43 -5.53 3.54
C ASP A 52 -15.04 -4.07 3.81
N LEU A 53 -14.00 -3.53 3.15
CA LEU A 53 -13.51 -2.16 3.38
C LEU A 53 -14.61 -1.11 3.15
N TRP A 54 -15.53 -1.37 2.23
CA TRP A 54 -16.69 -0.53 1.97
C TRP A 54 -17.55 -0.29 3.21
N GLU A 55 -17.66 -1.26 4.13
CA GLU A 55 -18.49 -1.11 5.33
C GLU A 55 -17.96 -0.02 6.27
N ASN A 56 -16.67 0.34 6.14
CA ASN A 56 -16.08 1.52 6.76
C ASN A 56 -16.06 2.68 5.76
N HIS A 57 -17.23 3.27 5.47
CA HIS A 57 -17.38 4.36 4.50
C HIS A 57 -16.46 5.55 4.78
N ALA A 58 -16.21 5.86 6.06
CA ALA A 58 -15.35 6.96 6.46
C ALA A 58 -13.89 6.74 6.03
N LEU A 59 -13.34 5.57 6.35
CA LEU A 59 -11.99 5.20 5.91
C LEU A 59 -11.93 5.08 4.38
N PHE A 60 -12.91 4.40 3.77
CA PHE A 60 -12.95 4.21 2.31
C PHE A 60 -12.93 5.55 1.57
N TRP A 61 -13.80 6.48 1.96
CA TRP A 61 -13.85 7.83 1.39
C TRP A 61 -12.51 8.54 1.56
N TYR A 62 -11.89 8.42 2.73
CA TYR A 62 -10.60 9.04 3.00
C TYR A 62 -9.48 8.47 2.12
N LEU A 63 -9.35 7.16 2.03
CA LEU A 63 -8.38 6.48 1.15
C LEU A 63 -8.54 6.91 -0.32
N ALA A 64 -9.80 7.00 -0.79
CA ALA A 64 -10.12 7.36 -2.17
C ALA A 64 -9.78 8.82 -2.51
N THR A 65 -9.94 9.74 -1.55
CA THR A 65 -9.92 11.19 -1.83
C THR A 65 -8.70 11.93 -1.29
N ALA A 66 -8.01 11.38 -0.29
CA ALA A 66 -6.91 12.08 0.38
C ALA A 66 -5.75 12.38 -0.60
N PRO A 67 -5.23 13.62 -0.61
CA PRO A 67 -4.09 14.01 -1.45
C PRO A 67 -2.79 13.42 -0.89
N LEU A 68 -1.75 13.23 -1.71
CA LEU A 68 -0.45 12.67 -1.26
C LEU A 68 -0.54 11.28 -0.58
N LEU A 69 -1.68 10.60 -0.73
CA LEU A 69 -1.90 9.23 -0.30
C LEU A 69 -2.13 8.34 -1.52
N ASN A 70 -1.22 7.42 -1.76
CA ASN A 70 -1.39 6.32 -2.70
C ASN A 70 -2.01 5.10 -2.02
N ILE A 71 -2.63 4.24 -2.82
CA ILE A 71 -3.18 2.97 -2.38
C ILE A 71 -2.37 1.83 -3.00
N GLY A 72 -1.89 0.93 -2.16
CA GLY A 72 -1.34 -0.36 -2.54
C GLY A 72 -2.30 -1.47 -2.17
N LEU A 73 -2.44 -2.47 -3.04
CA LEU A 73 -3.23 -3.65 -2.73
C LEU A 73 -2.48 -4.53 -1.74
N HIS A 74 -3.14 -4.92 -0.65
CA HIS A 74 -2.65 -5.89 0.33
C HIS A 74 -3.48 -7.19 0.36
N GLY A 75 -4.13 -7.48 -0.76
CA GLY A 75 -4.97 -8.65 -0.97
C GLY A 75 -6.41 -8.50 -0.49
N TRP A 76 -7.20 -9.57 -0.63
CA TRP A 76 -8.58 -9.61 -0.16
C TRP A 76 -8.63 -9.76 1.36
N GLU A 77 -8.02 -10.80 1.95
CA GLU A 77 -8.15 -11.13 3.39
C GLU A 77 -6.80 -11.34 4.09
N HIS A 78 -5.75 -10.65 3.64
CA HIS A 78 -4.40 -10.79 4.21
C HIS A 78 -3.93 -12.27 4.23
N LYS A 79 -4.12 -13.00 3.12
CA LYS A 79 -3.76 -14.43 2.94
C LYS A 79 -2.27 -14.62 2.66
N ASP A 80 -1.75 -15.83 2.87
CA ASP A 80 -0.35 -16.14 2.54
C ASP A 80 -0.25 -16.52 1.06
N TYR A 81 -0.07 -15.52 0.19
CA TYR A 81 0.03 -15.73 -1.26
C TYR A 81 1.26 -16.54 -1.69
N SER A 82 2.22 -16.81 -0.79
CA SER A 82 3.35 -17.67 -1.13
C SER A 82 2.98 -19.15 -1.25
N VAL A 83 1.87 -19.56 -0.63
CA VAL A 83 1.40 -20.96 -0.67
C VAL A 83 0.20 -21.19 -1.59
N LEU A 84 -0.41 -20.13 -2.10
CA LEU A 84 -1.52 -20.21 -3.03
C LEU A 84 -1.07 -20.62 -4.44
N ASN A 85 -1.95 -21.30 -5.17
CA ASN A 85 -1.74 -21.54 -6.59
C ASN A 85 -1.94 -20.25 -7.41
N TYR A 86 -1.65 -20.34 -8.71
CA TYR A 86 -1.71 -19.18 -9.61
C TYR A 86 -3.13 -18.63 -9.73
N GLU A 87 -4.11 -19.49 -9.97
CA GLU A 87 -5.51 -19.15 -10.18
C GLU A 87 -6.10 -18.46 -8.93
N GLU A 88 -5.79 -18.98 -7.74
CA GLU A 88 -6.18 -18.37 -6.45
C GLU A 88 -5.59 -16.96 -6.29
N CYS A 89 -4.30 -16.78 -6.61
CA CYS A 89 -3.67 -15.46 -6.56
C CYS A 89 -4.33 -14.48 -7.54
N TYR A 90 -4.56 -14.93 -8.78
CA TYR A 90 -5.07 -14.10 -9.86
C TYR A 90 -6.49 -13.61 -9.58
N GLU A 91 -7.40 -14.52 -9.24
CA GLU A 91 -8.80 -14.18 -8.98
C GLU A 91 -8.95 -13.31 -7.73
N ASP A 92 -8.16 -13.56 -6.68
CA ASP A 92 -8.21 -12.77 -5.46
C ASP A 92 -7.70 -11.33 -5.67
N ILE A 93 -6.62 -11.15 -6.45
CA ILE A 93 -6.14 -9.82 -6.88
C ILE A 93 -7.19 -9.12 -7.74
N LYS A 94 -7.69 -9.80 -8.78
CA LYS A 94 -8.65 -9.24 -9.73
C LYS A 94 -9.92 -8.76 -9.02
N LYS A 95 -10.49 -9.63 -8.19
CA LYS A 95 -11.66 -9.31 -7.34
C LYS A 95 -11.40 -8.08 -6.48
N SER A 96 -10.22 -7.98 -5.88
CA SER A 96 -9.86 -6.85 -5.01
C SER A 96 -9.80 -5.53 -5.80
N LEU A 97 -9.24 -5.55 -7.01
CA LEU A 97 -9.16 -4.37 -7.88
C LEU A 97 -10.54 -3.94 -8.40
N GLU A 98 -11.38 -4.90 -8.82
CA GLU A 98 -12.75 -4.65 -9.25
C GLU A 98 -13.58 -4.04 -8.11
N TYR A 99 -13.51 -4.63 -6.93
CA TYR A 99 -14.17 -4.13 -5.72
C TYR A 99 -13.77 -2.68 -5.40
N TRP A 100 -12.46 -2.36 -5.43
CA TRP A 100 -11.99 -1.00 -5.20
C TRP A 100 -12.54 -0.03 -6.25
N LYS A 101 -12.48 -0.42 -7.52
CA LYS A 101 -12.92 0.43 -8.63
C LYS A 101 -14.40 0.75 -8.56
N GLU A 102 -15.24 -0.27 -8.41
CA GLU A 102 -16.70 -0.13 -8.36
C GLU A 102 -17.12 0.78 -7.20
N ASN A 103 -16.58 0.52 -6.01
CA ASN A 103 -16.92 1.27 -4.81
C ASN A 103 -16.34 2.70 -4.83
N SER A 104 -15.15 2.91 -5.40
CA SER A 104 -14.57 4.25 -5.57
C SER A 104 -15.41 5.11 -6.51
N ILE A 105 -15.81 4.56 -7.66
CA ILE A 105 -16.69 5.25 -8.60
C ILE A 105 -18.04 5.55 -7.95
N ARG A 106 -18.61 4.57 -7.23
CA ARG A 106 -19.87 4.75 -6.50
C ARG A 106 -19.79 5.88 -5.47
N MET A 107 -18.70 5.98 -4.72
CA MET A 107 -18.54 6.96 -3.64
C MET A 107 -18.14 8.35 -4.14
N THR A 108 -17.28 8.43 -5.15
CA THR A 108 -16.57 9.67 -5.49
C THR A 108 -16.73 10.11 -6.95
N GLY A 109 -17.33 9.27 -7.80
CA GLY A 109 -17.38 9.49 -9.25
C GLY A 109 -16.05 9.21 -9.98
N GLN A 110 -14.99 8.87 -9.25
CA GLN A 110 -13.65 8.61 -9.78
C GLN A 110 -13.00 7.40 -9.07
N CYS A 111 -11.90 6.90 -9.62
CA CYS A 111 -11.15 5.81 -9.01
C CYS A 111 -9.66 6.17 -8.99
N LYS A 112 -9.08 6.23 -7.81
CA LYS A 112 -7.62 6.29 -7.64
C LYS A 112 -7.04 4.94 -8.09
N GLU A 113 -6.09 4.95 -9.01
CA GLU A 113 -5.54 3.73 -9.58
C GLU A 113 -4.59 3.02 -8.58
N ILE A 114 -4.75 1.71 -8.42
CA ILE A 114 -3.83 0.88 -7.64
C ILE A 114 -2.81 0.26 -8.59
N LYS A 115 -1.52 0.51 -8.35
CA LYS A 115 -0.41 0.07 -9.22
C LYS A 115 0.54 -0.93 -8.58
N ILE A 116 0.42 -1.12 -7.27
CA ILE A 116 1.39 -1.87 -6.48
C ILE A 116 0.63 -2.90 -5.65
N PHE A 117 1.13 -4.13 -5.64
CA PHE A 117 0.74 -5.16 -4.70
C PHE A 117 1.82 -5.29 -3.63
N PHE A 118 1.43 -5.20 -2.37
CA PHE A 118 2.25 -5.54 -1.21
C PHE A 118 1.81 -6.92 -0.74
N ALA A 119 2.71 -7.89 -0.71
CA ALA A 119 2.36 -9.22 -0.22
C ALA A 119 2.26 -9.24 1.30
N PRO A 120 1.18 -9.80 1.88
CA PRO A 120 1.10 -10.14 3.30
C PRO A 120 2.37 -10.84 3.80
N TRP A 121 2.86 -10.39 4.95
CA TRP A 121 4.12 -10.84 5.58
C TRP A 121 5.37 -10.76 4.69
N ASN A 122 5.34 -9.99 3.60
CA ASN A 122 6.41 -9.89 2.60
C ASN A 122 6.82 -11.23 1.98
N LYS A 123 5.94 -12.22 2.04
CA LYS A 123 6.17 -13.54 1.46
C LYS A 123 5.86 -13.54 -0.03
N GLU A 124 6.57 -14.37 -0.78
CA GLU A 124 6.43 -14.40 -2.24
C GLU A 124 6.54 -15.81 -2.82
N SER A 125 5.98 -15.98 -4.00
CA SER A 125 6.11 -17.14 -4.88
C SER A 125 6.13 -16.69 -6.34
N SER A 126 6.46 -17.58 -7.27
CA SER A 126 6.32 -17.31 -8.71
C SER A 126 4.86 -17.06 -9.11
N ASN A 127 3.92 -17.74 -8.45
CA ASN A 127 2.48 -17.62 -8.72
C ASN A 127 1.97 -16.20 -8.48
N ILE A 128 2.25 -15.62 -7.30
CA ILE A 128 1.79 -14.27 -6.98
C ILE A 128 2.46 -13.20 -7.85
N ARG A 129 3.75 -13.38 -8.20
CA ARG A 129 4.46 -12.48 -9.11
C ARG A 129 3.81 -12.46 -10.49
N ARG A 130 3.51 -13.64 -11.04
CA ARG A 130 2.81 -13.78 -12.32
C ARG A 130 1.42 -13.17 -12.26
N ALA A 131 0.64 -13.48 -11.21
CA ALA A 131 -0.71 -12.95 -11.03
C ALA A 131 -0.72 -11.41 -10.95
N CYS A 132 0.26 -10.80 -10.29
CA CYS A 132 0.43 -9.35 -10.27
C CYS A 132 0.70 -8.79 -11.68
N GLN A 133 1.64 -9.39 -12.43
CA GLN A 133 1.95 -8.96 -13.79
C GLN A 133 0.73 -9.01 -14.71
N GLU A 134 -0.03 -10.11 -14.69
CA GLU A 134 -1.24 -10.26 -15.52
C GLU A 134 -2.36 -9.28 -15.10
N ASN A 135 -2.42 -8.89 -13.83
CA ASN A 135 -3.29 -7.82 -13.32
C ASN A 135 -2.68 -6.41 -13.44
N LYS A 136 -1.55 -6.24 -14.14
CA LYS A 136 -0.85 -4.95 -14.34
C LYS A 136 -0.41 -4.27 -13.03
N LEU A 137 -0.17 -5.04 -11.98
CA LEU A 137 0.39 -4.58 -10.72
C LEU A 137 1.89 -4.84 -10.65
N ARG A 138 2.63 -3.89 -10.08
CA ARG A 138 4.00 -4.11 -9.63
C ARG A 138 3.97 -4.88 -8.31
N PHE A 139 4.59 -6.05 -8.28
CA PHE A 139 4.83 -6.76 -7.02
C PHE A 139 5.92 -6.06 -6.21
N CYS A 140 5.62 -5.62 -4.99
CA CYS A 140 6.59 -5.06 -4.07
C CYS A 140 6.89 -6.07 -2.96
N ASN A 141 8.15 -6.50 -2.91
CA ASN A 141 8.66 -7.25 -1.76
C ASN A 141 9.64 -6.36 -0.99
N ILE A 142 9.31 -6.10 0.27
CA ILE A 142 10.17 -5.36 1.18
C ILE A 142 11.23 -6.34 1.72
N LYS A 143 12.21 -6.70 0.88
CA LYS A 143 13.27 -7.63 1.29
C LYS A 143 14.39 -6.97 2.11
N LYS A 144 14.56 -5.65 2.00
CA LYS A 144 15.67 -4.91 2.63
C LYS A 144 15.28 -3.46 2.90
N GLY A 145 14.55 -3.24 3.99
CA GLY A 145 14.52 -1.95 4.68
C GLY A 145 15.17 -2.12 6.04
N LYS A 146 16.06 -1.21 6.44
CA LYS A 146 16.37 -1.10 7.87
C LYS A 146 15.07 -0.71 8.55
N TRP A 147 14.62 -1.56 9.48
CA TRP A 147 13.51 -1.32 10.38
C TRP A 147 13.91 -0.23 11.37
N GLU A 148 13.89 1.03 10.93
CA GLU A 148 14.09 2.15 11.84
C GLU A 148 12.72 2.68 12.25
N ASN A 149 12.34 2.37 13.49
CA ASN A 149 11.15 2.91 14.14
C ASN A 149 11.31 4.43 14.26
N TYR A 150 10.75 5.18 13.32
CA TYR A 150 10.51 6.59 13.55
C TYR A 150 9.27 6.68 14.43
N TYR A 151 9.50 6.89 15.72
CA TYR A 151 8.45 7.27 16.67
C TYR A 151 7.91 8.66 16.29
N ILE A 152 7.02 8.74 15.30
CA ILE A 152 6.06 9.83 15.29
C ILE A 152 4.94 9.42 16.25
N LYS A 153 5.19 9.70 17.54
CA LYS A 153 4.24 9.62 18.66
C LYS A 153 3.19 8.49 18.52
N SER A 154 3.63 7.26 18.76
CA SER A 154 2.84 6.04 19.04
C SER A 154 2.11 5.31 17.90
N LEU A 155 2.50 5.48 16.63
CA LEU A 155 1.96 4.68 15.53
C LEU A 155 3.09 3.94 14.80
N HIS A 156 2.90 2.68 14.43
CA HIS A 156 3.91 1.87 13.72
C HIS A 156 3.97 2.30 12.25
N TRP A 157 5.13 2.75 11.78
CA TRP A 157 5.36 3.15 10.39
C TRP A 157 6.57 2.44 9.80
N TRP A 158 6.51 2.15 8.50
CA TRP A 158 7.60 1.52 7.78
C TRP A 158 8.20 2.47 6.75
N TYR A 159 9.53 2.43 6.64
CA TYR A 159 10.28 2.96 5.50
C TYR A 159 10.71 1.80 4.59
N VAL A 160 10.45 1.91 3.29
CA VAL A 160 11.06 1.02 2.29
C VAL A 160 11.92 1.86 1.36
N ALA A 161 13.22 1.58 1.32
CA ALA A 161 14.08 1.99 0.23
C ALA A 161 13.74 1.08 -0.97
N MET A 162 13.13 1.63 -2.01
CA MET A 162 13.00 0.90 -3.27
C MET A 162 14.32 1.00 -4.03
N SER A 163 15.05 -0.12 -4.18
CA SER A 163 16.14 -0.18 -5.16
C SER A 163 15.55 -0.38 -6.56
N ASP A 164 16.07 0.36 -7.54
CA ASP A 164 15.65 0.32 -8.95
C ASP A 164 16.11 -0.96 -9.67
N ASP A 165 16.28 -2.09 -8.97
CA ASP A 165 16.79 -3.36 -9.54
C ASP A 165 15.73 -4.12 -10.36
N TRP A 166 15.02 -3.43 -11.26
CA TRP A 166 14.13 -4.05 -12.24
C TRP A 166 14.75 -3.94 -13.64
N LYS A 167 15.18 -5.08 -14.18
CA LYS A 167 15.38 -5.25 -15.62
C LYS A 167 14.07 -5.76 -16.23
N LEU A 168 13.62 -5.07 -17.28
CA LEU A 168 12.50 -5.43 -18.16
C LEU A 168 12.68 -6.83 -18.76
#